data_AF-A0A8A0RR12-F1
#
_entry.id   AF-A0A8A0RR12-F1
#
_cell.length_a   1.000
_cell.length_b   1.000
_cell.length_c   1.000
_cell.angle_alpha   90.00
_cell.angle_beta   90.00
_cell.angle_gamma   90.00
#
_symmetry.space_group_name_H-M   'P 1'
#
loop_
_entity.id
_entity.type
_entity.pdbx_description
1 polymer ?
#
loop_
_entity_poly.entity_id
_entity_poly.type
_entity_poly.pdbx_seq_one_letter_code
_entity_poly.pdbx_strand_id
1 'polypeptide(L)'
;MKKLTSLQQEIVNILVKCDADYARPVNSRELGETLRVSPSYIREQVKDLLESKLISVRRGPGGGYFLNQRWKKMKVFIDGKEYKKGYSNDISKAFNELEKFVITSNKIIKEMKINGLPYDSVNLQEELKKADAIIEIETQTPEELILESMETAVEYLPRLENGLKQVSELIQKGEDGEAISLFITSIDGLEWFGTILTHIDRWVVKGEKHSEEYNSKLRELLNAWENQDMVLISDILEYEICPFLNKSRIAIENFLEGEKNN
;
A
#
# COMPACT_ATOMS: atom_id res chain seq x y z
N MET A 1 -7.13 -3.87 -20.25
CA MET A 1 -6.50 -5.04 -20.93
C MET A 1 -7.42 -6.24 -20.77
N LYS A 2 -7.61 -7.05 -21.82
CA LYS A 2 -8.46 -8.26 -21.79
C LYS A 2 -7.75 -9.33 -20.94
N LYS A 3 -8.45 -9.95 -19.99
CA LYS A 3 -7.91 -11.01 -19.14
C LYS A 3 -7.59 -12.24 -20.00
N LEU A 4 -6.39 -12.81 -19.84
CA LEU A 4 -5.98 -14.03 -20.55
C LEU A 4 -6.80 -15.24 -20.10
N THR A 5 -7.18 -16.09 -21.04
CA THR A 5 -7.81 -17.39 -20.75
C THR A 5 -6.82 -18.34 -20.08
N SER A 6 -7.32 -19.38 -19.41
CA SER A 6 -6.48 -20.42 -18.81
C SER A 6 -5.52 -21.05 -19.83
N LEU A 7 -6.00 -21.32 -21.04
CA LEU A 7 -5.18 -21.89 -22.11
C LEU A 7 -4.11 -20.92 -22.62
N GLN A 8 -4.44 -19.64 -22.77
CA GLN A 8 -3.46 -18.61 -23.15
C GLN A 8 -2.35 -18.47 -22.11
N GLN A 9 -2.69 -18.56 -20.82
CA GLN A 9 -1.69 -18.55 -19.75
C GLN A 9 -0.76 -19.77 -19.83
N GLU A 10 -1.30 -20.96 -20.09
CA GLU A 10 -0.49 -22.18 -20.23
C GLU A 10 0.43 -22.14 -21.46
N ILE A 11 -0.04 -21.60 -22.60
CA ILE A 11 0.81 -21.37 -23.77
C ILE A 11 2.01 -20.49 -23.41
N VAL A 12 1.76 -19.38 -22.71
CA VAL A 12 2.83 -18.46 -22.27
C VAL A 12 3.79 -19.15 -21.29
N ASN A 13 3.28 -19.93 -20.33
CA ASN A 13 4.10 -20.68 -19.37
C ASN A 13 5.04 -21.68 -20.06
N ILE A 14 4.57 -22.37 -21.11
CA ILE A 14 5.42 -23.31 -21.87
C ILE A 14 6.54 -22.54 -22.57
N LEU A 15 6.23 -21.42 -23.22
CA LEU A 15 7.25 -20.59 -23.87
C LEU A 15 8.31 -20.08 -22.88
N VAL A 16 7.91 -19.75 -21.63
CA VAL A 16 8.84 -19.41 -20.54
C VAL A 16 9.71 -20.61 -20.17
N LYS A 17 9.11 -21.78 -19.91
CA LYS A 17 9.85 -23.00 -19.53
C LYS A 17 10.85 -23.45 -20.60
N CYS A 18 10.53 -23.25 -21.86
CA CYS A 18 11.39 -23.57 -23.00
C CYS A 18 12.42 -22.49 -23.31
N ASP A 19 12.46 -21.40 -22.53
CA ASP A 19 13.31 -20.22 -22.76
C ASP A 19 13.15 -19.64 -24.18
N ALA A 20 11.96 -19.78 -24.77
CA ALA A 20 11.71 -19.58 -26.19
C ALA A 20 12.05 -18.16 -26.65
N ASP A 21 12.92 -18.06 -27.66
CA ASP A 21 13.37 -16.80 -28.29
C ASP A 21 13.32 -16.89 -29.82
N TYR A 22 13.80 -15.85 -30.51
CA TYR A 22 13.81 -15.82 -31.97
C TYR A 22 14.62 -16.98 -32.59
N ALA A 23 15.72 -17.38 -31.96
CA ALA A 23 16.56 -18.49 -32.41
C ALA A 23 15.92 -19.86 -32.12
N ARG A 24 15.19 -19.97 -31.01
CA ARG A 24 14.55 -21.19 -30.51
C ARG A 24 13.03 -20.99 -30.28
N PRO A 25 12.24 -20.81 -31.35
CA PRO A 25 10.79 -20.68 -31.21
C PRO A 25 10.13 -22.04 -30.98
N VAL A 26 8.99 -22.06 -30.29
CA VAL A 26 8.17 -23.27 -30.08
C VAL A 26 6.98 -23.21 -31.04
N ASN A 27 6.81 -24.23 -31.85
CA ASN A 27 5.78 -24.21 -32.90
C ASN A 27 4.40 -24.65 -32.37
N SER A 28 3.34 -24.41 -33.16
CA SER A 28 1.97 -24.75 -32.77
C SER A 28 1.74 -26.25 -32.55
N ARG A 29 2.59 -27.11 -33.15
CA ARG A 29 2.49 -28.56 -33.01
C ARG A 29 3.03 -28.99 -31.65
N GLU A 30 4.21 -28.53 -31.27
CA GLU A 30 4.82 -28.77 -29.96
C GLU A 30 3.94 -28.24 -28.81
N LEU A 31 3.41 -27.02 -28.95
CA LEU A 31 2.45 -26.46 -28.00
C LEU A 31 1.18 -27.31 -27.92
N GLY A 32 0.65 -27.74 -29.06
CA GLY A 32 -0.56 -28.57 -29.13
C GLY A 32 -0.38 -29.95 -28.50
N GLU A 33 0.75 -30.60 -28.75
CA GLU A 33 1.11 -31.89 -28.14
C GLU A 33 1.24 -31.78 -26.62
N THR A 34 1.92 -30.73 -26.13
CA THR A 34 2.09 -30.48 -24.69
C THR A 34 0.77 -30.19 -23.99
N LEU A 35 -0.10 -29.38 -24.62
CA LEU A 35 -1.38 -28.94 -24.05
C LEU A 35 -2.55 -29.86 -24.38
N ARG A 36 -2.31 -30.94 -25.15
CA ARG A 36 -3.33 -31.88 -25.64
C ARG A 36 -4.47 -31.20 -26.39
N VAL A 37 -4.14 -30.21 -27.23
CA VAL A 37 -5.09 -29.50 -28.09
C VAL A 37 -4.59 -29.44 -29.53
N SER A 38 -5.49 -29.19 -30.49
CA SER A 38 -5.10 -29.16 -31.90
C SER A 38 -4.16 -27.97 -32.21
N PRO A 39 -3.20 -28.12 -33.14
CA PRO A 39 -2.34 -27.00 -33.56
C PRO A 39 -3.12 -25.82 -34.15
N SER A 40 -4.28 -26.09 -34.78
CA SER A 40 -5.18 -25.04 -35.28
C SER A 40 -5.79 -24.22 -34.15
N TYR A 41 -6.14 -24.86 -33.04
CA TYR A 41 -6.67 -24.17 -31.87
C TYR A 41 -5.60 -23.33 -31.17
N ILE A 42 -4.36 -23.83 -31.07
CA ILE A 42 -3.23 -23.02 -30.61
C ILE A 42 -3.08 -21.75 -31.45
N ARG A 43 -3.10 -21.89 -32.79
CA ARG A 43 -3.00 -20.76 -33.74
C ARG A 43 -4.11 -19.73 -33.57
N GLU A 44 -5.29 -20.15 -33.15
CA GLU A 44 -6.41 -19.26 -32.84
C GLU A 44 -6.16 -18.50 -31.54
N GLN A 45 -5.79 -19.21 -30.46
CA GLN A 45 -5.56 -18.63 -29.14
C GLN A 45 -4.37 -17.65 -29.10
N VAL A 46 -3.32 -17.91 -29.88
CA VAL A 46 -2.14 -17.03 -29.98
C VAL A 46 -2.40 -15.74 -30.75
N LYS A 47 -3.52 -15.57 -31.47
CA LYS A 47 -3.84 -14.29 -32.12
C LYS A 47 -3.95 -13.16 -31.10
N ASP A 48 -4.75 -13.35 -30.06
CA ASP A 48 -4.90 -12.40 -28.94
C ASP A 48 -3.55 -12.14 -28.24
N LEU A 49 -2.68 -13.14 -28.14
CA LEU A 49 -1.34 -13.01 -27.54
C LEU A 49 -0.35 -12.23 -28.43
N LEU A 50 -0.48 -12.35 -29.76
CA LEU A 50 0.30 -11.57 -30.73
C LEU A 50 -0.19 -10.12 -30.78
N GLU A 51 -1.50 -9.89 -30.75
CA GLU A 51 -2.11 -8.56 -30.73
C GLU A 51 -1.74 -7.78 -29.46
N SER A 52 -1.69 -8.46 -28.31
CA SER A 52 -1.20 -7.88 -27.04
C SER A 52 0.32 -7.74 -26.96
N LYS A 53 1.06 -8.17 -27.99
CA LYS A 53 2.53 -8.15 -28.06
C LYS A 53 3.23 -8.94 -26.96
N LEU A 54 2.55 -9.87 -26.29
CA LEU A 54 3.14 -10.76 -25.28
C LEU A 54 4.10 -11.79 -25.89
N ILE A 55 3.76 -12.26 -27.09
CA ILE A 55 4.59 -13.19 -27.86
C ILE A 55 4.88 -12.60 -29.24
N SER A 56 5.84 -13.18 -29.94
CA SER A 56 6.17 -12.89 -31.32
C SER A 56 6.26 -14.18 -32.11
N VAL A 57 6.19 -14.06 -33.43
CA VAL A 57 6.20 -15.22 -34.34
C VAL A 57 7.36 -15.11 -35.32
N ARG A 58 8.13 -16.19 -35.44
CA ARG A 58 9.12 -16.37 -36.50
C ARG A 58 8.46 -17.16 -37.63
N ARG A 59 8.42 -16.59 -38.83
CA ARG A 59 7.85 -17.23 -40.01
C ARG A 59 8.91 -18.10 -40.72
N GLY A 60 8.44 -19.12 -41.44
CA GLY A 60 9.29 -20.01 -42.26
C GLY A 60 9.55 -21.39 -41.63
N PRO A 61 10.34 -22.25 -42.29
CA PRO A 61 10.71 -23.57 -41.79
C PRO A 61 11.41 -23.47 -40.41
N GLY A 62 10.95 -24.28 -39.45
CA GLY A 62 11.42 -24.18 -38.06
C GLY A 62 10.94 -22.92 -37.32
N GLY A 63 9.95 -22.22 -37.88
CA GLY A 63 9.30 -21.08 -37.24
C GLY A 63 8.32 -21.50 -36.15
N GLY A 64 7.96 -20.53 -35.31
CA GLY A 64 7.08 -20.76 -34.16
C GLY A 64 6.91 -19.49 -33.35
N TYR A 65 6.36 -19.66 -32.15
CA TYR A 65 6.11 -18.59 -31.20
C TYR A 65 7.25 -18.51 -30.21
N PHE A 66 7.58 -17.30 -29.81
CA PHE A 66 8.57 -17.05 -28.78
C PHE A 66 8.12 -15.85 -27.95
N LEU A 67 8.67 -15.76 -26.74
CA LEU A 67 8.35 -14.63 -25.88
C LEU A 67 8.91 -13.36 -26.52
N ASN A 68 8.07 -12.34 -26.60
CA ASN A 68 8.59 -11.02 -26.95
C ASN A 68 9.59 -10.63 -25.85
N GLN A 69 10.86 -10.37 -26.18
CA GLN A 69 11.97 -10.19 -25.22
C GLN A 69 11.82 -8.98 -24.27
N ARG A 70 10.65 -8.33 -24.27
CA ARG A 70 10.33 -7.16 -23.46
C ARG A 70 10.27 -7.42 -21.95
N TRP A 71 10.17 -8.68 -21.52
CA TRP A 71 9.90 -9.03 -20.11
C TRP A 71 10.95 -9.95 -19.45
N LYS A 72 11.99 -10.38 -20.19
CA LYS A 72 13.09 -11.24 -19.66
C LYS A 72 14.08 -10.50 -18.74
N LYS A 73 13.87 -9.21 -18.47
CA LYS A 73 14.86 -8.32 -17.87
C LYS A 73 14.36 -7.52 -16.67
N MET A 74 13.07 -7.64 -16.32
CA MET A 74 12.54 -6.97 -15.14
C MET A 74 13.13 -7.62 -13.90
N LYS A 75 13.68 -6.83 -12.99
CA LYS A 75 14.22 -7.32 -11.73
C LYS A 75 13.35 -6.82 -10.60
N VAL A 76 12.97 -7.73 -9.72
CA VAL A 76 12.22 -7.40 -8.50
C VAL A 76 13.16 -7.58 -7.32
N PHE A 77 13.24 -6.58 -6.47
CA PHE A 77 13.96 -6.62 -5.20
C PHE A 77 12.98 -6.44 -4.07
N ILE A 78 13.07 -7.31 -3.05
CA ILE A 78 12.31 -7.20 -1.81
C ILE A 78 13.33 -7.07 -0.68
N ASP A 79 13.25 -6.00 0.11
CA ASP A 79 14.21 -5.68 1.17
C ASP A 79 15.67 -5.77 0.67
N GLY A 80 15.93 -5.26 -0.53
CA GLY A 80 17.24 -5.28 -1.19
C GLY A 80 17.68 -6.64 -1.75
N LYS A 81 16.89 -7.70 -1.62
CA LYS A 81 17.20 -9.04 -2.14
C LYS A 81 16.46 -9.31 -3.45
N GLU A 82 17.19 -9.73 -4.48
CA GLU A 82 16.60 -10.07 -5.78
C GLU A 82 15.64 -11.28 -5.64
N TYR A 83 14.37 -11.05 -5.95
CA TYR A 83 13.32 -12.06 -5.95
C TYR A 83 13.35 -12.84 -7.27
N LYS A 84 13.89 -14.07 -7.23
CA LYS A 84 14.15 -14.90 -8.42
C LYS A 84 13.04 -15.89 -8.78
N LYS A 85 11.95 -15.93 -8.02
CA LYS A 85 10.89 -16.94 -8.18
C LYS A 85 9.81 -16.42 -9.13
N GLY A 86 9.48 -17.18 -10.17
CA GLY A 86 8.31 -16.92 -11.01
C GLY A 86 8.44 -15.67 -11.89
N TYR A 87 9.24 -15.74 -12.96
CA TYR A 87 9.03 -14.84 -14.10
C TYR A 87 7.69 -15.19 -14.75
N SER A 88 6.63 -14.63 -14.20
CA SER A 88 5.36 -14.57 -14.87
C SER A 88 5.39 -13.38 -15.82
N ASN A 89 5.11 -13.61 -17.10
CA ASN A 89 4.85 -12.54 -18.09
C ASN A 89 3.56 -11.75 -17.78
N ASP A 90 2.92 -12.04 -16.66
CA ASP A 90 1.75 -11.37 -16.11
C ASP A 90 2.16 -10.67 -14.82
N ILE A 91 2.24 -9.34 -14.89
CA ILE A 91 2.45 -8.43 -13.76
C ILE A 91 1.48 -8.77 -12.63
N SER A 92 0.22 -9.08 -12.92
CA SER A 92 -0.77 -9.44 -11.90
C SER A 92 -0.39 -10.71 -11.15
N LYS A 93 0.26 -11.69 -11.80
CA LYS A 93 0.76 -12.88 -11.09
C LYS A 93 2.02 -12.60 -10.28
N ALA A 94 2.91 -11.75 -10.77
CA ALA A 94 4.07 -11.31 -9.99
C ALA A 94 3.63 -10.56 -8.73
N PHE A 95 2.66 -9.66 -8.85
CA PHE A 95 2.02 -9.00 -7.70
C PHE A 95 1.29 -9.98 -6.79
N ASN A 96 0.55 -10.96 -7.32
CA ASN A 96 -0.11 -11.99 -6.49
C ASN A 96 0.89 -12.88 -5.74
N GLU A 97 2.03 -13.23 -6.35
CA GLU A 97 3.09 -13.98 -5.67
C GLU A 97 3.78 -13.13 -4.61
N LEU A 98 3.96 -11.84 -4.87
CA LEU A 98 4.50 -10.89 -3.92
C LEU A 98 3.55 -10.66 -2.74
N GLU A 99 2.25 -10.46 -2.98
CA GLU A 99 1.22 -10.40 -1.93
C GLU A 99 1.26 -11.67 -1.08
N LYS A 100 1.31 -12.86 -1.71
CA LYS A 100 1.44 -14.11 -0.96
C LYS A 100 2.71 -14.17 -0.12
N PHE A 101 3.84 -13.73 -0.66
CA PHE A 101 5.11 -13.68 0.08
C PHE A 101 5.04 -12.72 1.28
N VAL A 102 4.52 -11.51 1.07
CA VAL A 102 4.32 -10.49 2.10
C VAL A 102 3.38 -11.00 3.20
N ILE A 103 2.23 -11.58 2.82
CA ILE A 103 1.26 -12.16 3.77
C ILE A 103 1.87 -13.34 4.54
N THR A 104 2.55 -14.27 3.86
CA THR A 104 3.14 -15.45 4.52
C THR A 104 4.35 -15.13 5.40
N SER A 105 4.94 -13.94 5.26
CA SER A 105 6.05 -13.46 6.09
C SER A 105 5.61 -12.52 7.22
N ASN A 106 4.30 -12.33 7.45
CA ASN A 106 3.74 -11.35 8.39
C ASN A 106 4.32 -9.94 8.16
N LYS A 107 4.44 -9.54 6.90
CA LYS A 107 4.90 -8.22 6.49
C LYS A 107 3.81 -7.49 5.73
N ILE A 108 4.01 -6.19 5.55
CA ILE A 108 3.24 -5.30 4.71
C ILE A 108 4.20 -4.52 3.79
N ILE A 109 3.69 -4.01 2.68
CA ILE A 109 4.48 -3.16 1.77
C ILE A 109 4.56 -1.76 2.40
N LYS A 110 5.77 -1.31 2.71
CA LYS A 110 6.07 0.05 3.19
C LYS A 110 6.20 1.01 2.02
N GLU A 111 6.99 0.62 1.03
CA GLU A 111 7.26 1.46 -0.14
C GLU A 111 7.45 0.59 -1.38
N MET A 112 7.05 1.13 -2.53
CA MET A 112 7.34 0.54 -3.83
C MET A 112 7.92 1.60 -4.77
N LYS A 113 9.07 1.29 -5.36
CA LYS A 113 9.73 2.10 -6.39
C LYS A 113 9.80 1.33 -7.69
N ILE A 114 9.65 2.07 -8.80
CA ILE A 114 9.87 1.57 -10.14
C ILE A 114 10.93 2.45 -10.79
N ASN A 115 12.05 1.84 -11.16
CA ASN A 115 13.23 2.53 -11.69
C ASN A 115 13.72 3.66 -10.76
N GLY A 116 13.65 3.43 -9.44
CA GLY A 116 14.04 4.40 -8.41
C GLY A 116 13.01 5.51 -8.13
N LEU A 117 11.85 5.52 -8.78
CA LEU A 117 10.79 6.51 -8.57
C LEU A 117 9.61 5.89 -7.81
N PRO A 118 8.96 6.61 -6.87
CA PRO A 118 7.77 6.12 -6.17
C PRO A 118 6.68 5.66 -7.16
N TYR A 119 6.07 4.50 -6.89
CA TYR A 119 5.05 3.87 -7.74
C TYR A 119 3.91 4.82 -8.14
N ASP A 120 3.46 5.62 -7.20
CA ASP A 120 2.38 6.60 -7.25
C ASP A 120 2.77 7.90 -7.99
N SER A 121 4.07 8.11 -8.23
CA SER A 121 4.61 9.22 -9.01
C SER A 121 4.84 8.89 -10.50
N VAL A 122 4.64 7.62 -10.90
CA VAL A 122 4.99 7.16 -12.26
C VAL A 122 3.79 6.71 -13.07
N ASN A 123 3.89 6.91 -14.39
CA ASN A 123 3.05 6.19 -15.34
C ASN A 123 3.57 4.75 -15.48
N LEU A 124 2.93 3.83 -14.76
CA LEU A 124 3.27 2.41 -14.74
C LEU A 124 3.43 1.81 -16.13
N GLN A 125 2.54 2.18 -17.06
CA GLN A 125 2.59 1.64 -18.40
C GLN A 125 3.80 2.15 -19.19
N GLU A 126 4.36 3.31 -18.86
CA GLU A 126 5.53 3.87 -19.53
C GLU A 126 6.83 3.40 -18.89
N GLU A 127 6.88 3.31 -17.57
CA GLU A 127 8.06 2.81 -16.85
C GLU A 127 8.28 1.32 -17.08
N LEU A 128 7.21 0.52 -17.11
CA LEU A 128 7.29 -0.91 -17.44
C LEU A 128 7.56 -1.17 -18.92
N LYS A 129 7.43 -0.15 -19.79
CA LYS A 129 7.84 -0.27 -21.21
C LYS A 129 9.35 -0.21 -21.38
N LYS A 130 10.10 0.29 -20.39
CA LYS A 130 11.57 0.34 -20.41
C LYS A 130 12.10 -1.08 -20.20
N ALA A 131 13.01 -1.50 -21.08
CA ALA A 131 13.42 -2.90 -21.19
C ALA A 131 14.12 -3.47 -19.95
N ASP A 132 14.58 -2.63 -19.01
CA ASP A 132 15.33 -3.01 -17.82
C ASP A 132 14.62 -2.55 -16.53
N ALA A 133 13.28 -2.62 -16.47
CA ALA A 133 12.53 -2.11 -15.34
C ALA A 133 12.95 -2.77 -14.01
N ILE A 134 13.30 -1.96 -13.01
CA ILE A 134 13.65 -2.40 -11.66
C ILE A 134 12.47 -2.06 -10.76
N ILE A 135 11.94 -3.06 -10.07
CA ILE A 135 10.93 -2.88 -9.03
C ILE A 135 11.61 -3.12 -7.69
N GLU A 136 11.57 -2.14 -6.81
CA GLU A 136 12.11 -2.23 -5.46
C GLU A 136 10.96 -2.11 -4.48
N ILE A 137 10.85 -3.07 -3.58
CA ILE A 137 9.80 -3.13 -2.58
C ILE A 137 10.48 -3.21 -1.21
N GLU A 138 10.17 -2.23 -0.38
CA GLU A 138 10.53 -2.23 1.02
C GLU A 138 9.31 -2.70 1.80
N THR A 139 9.54 -3.67 2.69
CA THR A 139 8.51 -4.23 3.53
C THR A 139 8.82 -3.94 5.00
N GLN A 140 7.76 -3.91 5.80
CA GLN A 140 7.86 -3.80 7.25
C GLN A 140 6.86 -4.76 7.90
N THR A 141 7.05 -5.06 9.17
CA THR A 141 6.10 -5.78 9.99
C THR A 141 4.98 -4.86 10.47
N PRO A 142 3.79 -5.39 10.81
CA PRO A 142 2.75 -4.62 11.49
C PRO A 142 3.26 -3.95 12.78
N GLU A 143 4.13 -4.63 13.51
CA GLU A 143 4.81 -4.13 14.71
C GLU A 143 5.61 -2.86 14.42
N GLU A 144 6.48 -2.89 13.40
CA GLU A 144 7.28 -1.74 12.96
C GLU A 144 6.41 -0.56 12.53
N LEU A 145 5.34 -0.81 11.76
CA LEU A 145 4.41 0.25 11.35
C LEU A 145 3.72 0.92 12.56
N ILE A 146 3.35 0.14 13.58
CA ILE A 146 2.72 0.68 14.80
C ILE A 146 3.72 1.55 15.55
N LEU A 147 4.98 1.12 15.69
CA LEU A 147 6.03 1.90 16.33
C LEU A 147 6.31 3.22 15.59
N GLU A 148 6.43 3.18 14.25
CA GLU A 148 6.58 4.39 13.42
C GLU A 148 5.39 5.35 13.57
N SER A 149 4.17 4.80 13.66
CA SER A 149 2.95 5.60 13.88
C SER A 149 2.92 6.24 15.26
N MET A 150 3.42 5.54 16.28
CA MET A 150 3.58 6.06 17.64
C MET A 150 4.64 7.16 17.71
N GLU A 151 5.78 7.00 17.05
CA GLU A 151 6.81 8.06 16.94
C GLU A 151 6.24 9.31 16.25
N THR A 152 5.46 9.11 15.18
CA THR A 152 4.76 10.21 14.51
C THR A 152 3.76 10.91 15.45
N ALA A 153 3.06 10.16 16.31
CA ALA A 153 2.13 10.72 17.31
C ALA A 153 2.85 11.59 18.33
N VAL A 154 4.03 11.17 18.80
CA VAL A 154 4.85 11.97 19.70
C VAL A 154 5.19 13.33 19.09
N GLU A 155 5.55 13.37 17.81
CA GLU A 155 5.90 14.61 17.11
C GLU A 155 4.70 15.47 16.70
N TYR A 156 3.55 14.86 16.46
CA TYR A 156 2.36 15.54 15.93
C TYR A 156 1.43 16.08 17.01
N LEU A 157 1.21 15.31 18.08
CA LEU A 157 0.24 15.66 19.14
C LEU A 157 0.45 17.05 19.77
N PRO A 158 1.69 17.53 20.01
CA PRO A 158 1.88 18.89 20.52
C PRO A 158 1.36 19.99 19.57
N ARG A 159 1.45 19.76 18.25
CA ARG A 159 0.95 20.71 17.24
C ARG A 159 -0.57 20.73 17.20
N LEU A 160 -1.19 19.54 17.27
CA LEU A 160 -2.64 19.41 17.36
C LEU A 160 -3.17 20.06 18.64
N GLU A 161 -2.56 19.77 19.79
CA GLU A 161 -2.92 20.37 21.08
C GLU A 161 -2.83 21.91 21.03
N ASN A 162 -1.77 22.46 20.44
CA ASN A 162 -1.62 23.90 20.28
C ASN A 162 -2.73 24.49 19.39
N GLY A 163 -3.05 23.86 18.26
CA GLY A 163 -4.13 24.29 17.38
C GLY A 163 -5.48 24.29 18.08
N LEU A 164 -5.79 23.26 18.86
CA LEU A 164 -7.05 23.19 19.62
C LEU A 164 -7.12 24.23 20.75
N LYS A 165 -5.99 24.52 21.42
CA LYS A 165 -5.91 25.61 22.40
C LYS A 165 -6.18 26.97 21.74
N GLN A 166 -5.62 27.19 20.55
CA GLN A 166 -5.89 28.41 19.78
C GLN A 166 -7.38 28.52 19.39
N VAL A 167 -8.05 27.41 19.05
CA VAL A 167 -9.50 27.41 18.85
C VAL A 167 -10.22 27.90 20.11
N SER A 168 -9.90 27.33 21.28
CA SER A 168 -10.50 27.76 22.56
C SER A 168 -10.27 29.25 22.85
N GLU A 169 -9.06 29.75 22.62
CA GLU A 169 -8.72 31.17 22.80
C GLU A 169 -9.51 32.10 21.87
N LEU A 170 -9.68 31.73 20.60
CA LEU A 170 -10.45 32.51 19.63
C LEU A 170 -11.92 32.59 20.03
N ILE A 171 -12.50 31.47 20.49
CA ILE A 171 -13.87 31.44 21.03
C ILE A 171 -14.00 32.38 22.22
N GLN A 172 -13.06 32.34 23.17
CA GLN A 172 -13.08 33.20 24.36
C GLN A 172 -12.97 34.70 24.02
N LYS A 173 -12.34 35.04 22.89
CA LYS A 173 -12.26 36.40 22.36
C LYS A 173 -13.50 36.82 21.55
N GLY A 174 -14.42 35.89 21.27
CA GLY A 174 -15.60 36.10 20.41
C GLY A 174 -15.27 36.07 18.91
N GLU A 175 -14.14 35.51 18.53
CA GLU A 175 -13.68 35.39 17.13
C GLU A 175 -14.12 34.04 16.53
N ASP A 176 -15.41 33.72 16.66
CA ASP A 176 -15.98 32.40 16.36
C ASP A 176 -15.72 31.94 14.91
N GLY A 177 -15.74 32.84 13.93
CA GLY A 177 -15.49 32.51 12.53
C GLY A 177 -14.08 31.98 12.28
N GLU A 178 -13.08 32.59 12.91
CA GLU A 178 -11.69 32.13 12.84
C GLU A 178 -11.51 30.83 13.63
N ALA A 179 -12.14 30.73 14.81
CA ALA A 179 -12.15 29.52 15.62
C ALA A 179 -12.68 28.31 14.85
N ILE A 180 -13.83 28.46 14.17
CA ILE A 180 -14.45 27.42 13.34
C ILE A 180 -13.51 27.01 12.20
N SER A 181 -12.92 27.97 11.49
CA SER A 181 -12.00 27.67 10.39
C SER A 181 -10.78 26.87 10.88
N LEU A 182 -10.19 27.25 12.01
CA LEU A 182 -9.05 26.56 12.59
C LEU A 182 -9.45 25.17 13.11
N PHE A 183 -10.62 25.05 13.74
CA PHE A 183 -11.14 23.77 14.22
C PHE A 183 -11.34 22.78 13.07
N ILE A 184 -11.91 23.21 11.94
CA ILE A 184 -12.07 22.37 10.74
C ILE A 184 -10.73 21.76 10.31
N THR A 185 -9.65 22.55 10.32
CA THR A 185 -8.32 22.03 9.98
C THR A 185 -7.74 21.05 11.01
N SER A 186 -8.27 21.05 12.24
CA SER A 186 -7.84 20.18 13.33
C SER A 186 -8.60 18.84 13.36
N ILE A 187 -9.72 18.71 12.62
CA ILE A 187 -10.56 17.49 12.59
C ILE A 187 -9.76 16.29 12.09
N ASP A 188 -8.99 16.45 11.00
CA ASP A 188 -8.17 15.36 10.45
C ASP A 188 -7.16 14.84 11.49
N GLY A 189 -6.61 15.74 12.31
CA GLY A 189 -5.70 15.39 13.40
C GLY A 189 -6.39 14.62 14.52
N LEU A 190 -7.61 15.00 14.88
CA LEU A 190 -8.43 14.30 15.86
C LEU A 190 -8.86 12.90 15.36
N GLU A 191 -9.25 12.79 14.10
CA GLU A 191 -9.60 11.50 13.47
C GLU A 191 -8.38 10.58 13.43
N TRP A 192 -7.25 11.09 12.93
CA TRP A 192 -6.00 10.35 12.88
C TRP A 192 -5.58 9.84 14.26
N PHE A 193 -5.63 10.70 15.29
CA PHE A 193 -5.29 10.29 16.64
C PHE A 193 -6.23 9.20 17.18
N GLY A 194 -7.51 9.24 16.82
CA GLY A 194 -8.47 8.17 17.11
C GLY A 194 -8.03 6.80 16.58
N THR A 195 -7.37 6.75 15.41
CA THR A 195 -6.80 5.50 14.88
C THR A 195 -5.63 5.00 15.72
N ILE A 196 -4.75 5.91 16.17
CA ILE A 196 -3.59 5.60 17.01
C ILE A 196 -4.01 5.04 18.38
N LEU A 197 -5.08 5.58 18.98
CA LEU A 197 -5.60 5.10 20.27
C LEU A 197 -5.94 3.61 20.27
N THR A 198 -6.43 3.07 19.15
CA THR A 198 -6.74 1.63 19.05
C THR A 198 -5.49 0.75 19.18
N HIS A 199 -4.33 1.28 18.78
CA HIS A 199 -3.04 0.63 18.96
C HIS A 199 -2.53 0.80 20.40
N ILE A 200 -2.73 1.97 21.00
CA ILE A 200 -2.37 2.24 22.41
C ILE A 200 -3.11 1.28 23.35
N ASP A 201 -4.42 1.13 23.20
CA ASP A 201 -5.24 0.23 24.04
C ASP A 201 -4.81 -1.23 23.94
N ARG A 202 -4.24 -1.64 22.80
CA ARG A 202 -3.82 -3.02 22.56
C ARG A 202 -2.38 -3.29 23.00
N TRP A 203 -1.48 -2.33 22.83
CA TRP A 203 -0.02 -2.56 22.96
C TRP A 203 0.60 -1.84 24.16
N VAL A 204 0.10 -0.64 24.49
CA VAL A 204 0.70 0.23 25.51
C VAL A 204 0.05 -0.01 26.87
N VAL A 205 -1.29 0.03 26.94
CA VAL A 205 -2.01 -0.09 28.21
C VAL A 205 -2.97 -1.28 28.16
N LYS A 206 -2.50 -2.44 28.60
CA LYS A 206 -3.29 -3.69 28.58
C LYS A 206 -4.56 -3.55 29.45
N GLY A 207 -5.72 -3.38 28.80
CA GLY A 207 -7.03 -3.45 29.45
C GLY A 207 -7.67 -2.11 29.79
N GLU A 208 -6.98 -0.99 29.60
CA GLU A 208 -7.61 0.35 29.63
C GLU A 208 -8.13 0.70 28.24
N LYS A 209 -9.31 1.33 28.19
CA LYS A 209 -9.99 1.65 26.94
C LYS A 209 -9.94 3.15 26.68
N HIS A 210 -8.75 3.67 26.40
CA HIS A 210 -8.55 5.08 26.08
C HIS A 210 -9.35 5.49 24.85
N SER A 211 -9.55 4.57 23.89
CA SER A 211 -10.45 4.81 22.76
C SER A 211 -11.91 5.04 23.18
N GLU A 212 -12.41 4.40 24.24
CA GLU A 212 -13.76 4.64 24.75
C GLU A 212 -13.87 6.00 25.44
N GLU A 213 -12.87 6.37 26.26
CA GLU A 213 -12.81 7.71 26.89
C GLU A 213 -12.77 8.81 25.83
N TYR A 214 -11.91 8.67 24.82
CA TYR A 214 -11.79 9.62 23.72
C TYR A 214 -13.09 9.77 22.93
N ASN A 215 -13.73 8.64 22.60
CA ASN A 215 -15.01 8.64 21.90
C ASN A 215 -16.13 9.29 22.73
N SER A 216 -16.10 9.18 24.07
CA SER A 216 -17.05 9.90 24.93
C SER A 216 -16.89 11.41 24.77
N LYS A 217 -15.67 11.91 24.89
CA LYS A 217 -15.36 13.34 24.75
C LYS A 217 -15.71 13.90 23.38
N LEU A 218 -15.47 13.13 22.31
CA LEU A 218 -15.88 13.53 20.96
C LEU A 218 -17.40 13.61 20.80
N ARG A 219 -18.17 12.74 21.47
CA ARG A 219 -19.64 12.84 21.47
C ARG A 219 -20.12 14.05 22.25
N GLU A 220 -19.49 14.36 23.37
CA GLU A 220 -19.78 15.57 24.14
C GLU A 220 -19.50 16.83 23.32
N LEU A 221 -18.35 16.87 22.63
CA LEU A 221 -17.99 17.94 21.70
C LEU A 221 -19.01 18.07 20.57
N LEU A 222 -19.42 16.96 19.96
CA LEU A 222 -20.43 16.95 18.91
C LEU A 222 -21.78 17.49 19.41
N ASN A 223 -22.23 17.05 20.59
CA ASN A 223 -23.45 17.56 21.21
C ASN A 223 -23.38 19.07 21.47
N ALA A 224 -22.24 19.57 21.95
CA ALA A 224 -22.02 20.99 22.14
C ALA A 224 -22.09 21.75 20.80
N TRP A 225 -21.54 21.16 19.73
CA TRP A 225 -21.58 21.71 18.39
C TRP A 225 -22.99 21.77 17.80
N GLU A 226 -23.77 20.70 17.94
CA GLU A 226 -25.17 20.64 17.50
C GLU A 226 -26.04 21.69 18.21
N ASN A 227 -25.73 22.00 19.47
CA ASN A 227 -26.42 23.03 20.25
C ASN A 227 -25.83 24.44 20.08
N GLN A 228 -24.77 24.60 19.27
CA GLN A 228 -24.06 25.87 19.08
C GLN A 228 -23.52 26.48 20.39
N ASP A 229 -23.19 25.64 21.37
CA ASP A 229 -22.68 26.07 22.68
C ASP A 229 -21.17 26.30 22.62
N MET A 230 -20.78 27.47 22.08
CA MET A 230 -19.38 27.85 21.88
C MET A 230 -18.56 27.78 23.17
N VAL A 231 -19.15 28.15 24.32
CA VAL A 231 -18.47 28.11 25.62
C VAL A 231 -18.15 26.66 25.98
N LEU A 232 -19.13 25.76 25.89
CA LEU A 232 -18.92 24.35 26.17
C LEU A 232 -17.92 23.70 25.22
N ILE A 233 -17.89 24.11 23.95
CA ILE A 233 -16.89 23.64 22.97
C ILE A 233 -15.49 24.05 23.39
N SER A 234 -15.31 25.33 23.75
CA SER A 234 -14.03 25.85 24.25
C SER A 234 -13.56 25.06 25.47
N ASP A 235 -14.48 24.79 26.40
CA ASP A 235 -14.19 24.04 27.63
C ASP A 235 -13.81 22.58 27.37
N ILE A 236 -14.56 21.87 26.51
CA ILE A 236 -14.25 20.47 26.16
C ILE A 236 -12.89 20.38 25.45
N LEU A 237 -12.60 21.31 24.53
CA LEU A 237 -11.31 21.36 23.85
C LEU A 237 -10.16 21.60 24.82
N GLU A 238 -10.28 22.63 25.67
CA GLU A 238 -9.21 23.11 26.55
C GLU A 238 -8.95 22.16 27.73
N TYR A 239 -10.00 21.67 28.38
CA TYR A 239 -9.90 20.97 29.66
C TYR A 239 -10.10 19.46 29.55
N GLU A 240 -10.60 18.93 28.43
CA GLU A 240 -10.82 17.49 28.27
C GLU A 240 -9.98 16.87 27.17
N ILE A 241 -10.05 17.42 25.95
CA ILE A 241 -9.36 16.86 24.79
C ILE A 241 -7.87 17.18 24.84
N CYS A 242 -7.46 18.45 25.01
CA CYS A 242 -6.04 18.80 25.08
C CYS A 242 -5.28 18.04 26.19
N PRO A 243 -5.80 17.95 27.43
CA PRO A 243 -5.16 17.17 28.48
C PRO A 243 -5.08 15.67 28.16
N PHE A 244 -6.09 15.13 27.47
CA PHE A 244 -6.10 13.74 27.03
C PHE A 244 -5.05 13.46 25.94
N LEU A 245 -4.88 14.37 24.97
CA LEU A 245 -3.83 14.28 23.96
C LEU A 245 -2.45 14.26 24.62
N ASN A 246 -2.19 15.17 25.55
CA ASN A 246 -0.89 15.23 26.25
C ASN A 246 -0.65 14.00 27.13
N LYS A 247 -1.66 13.53 27.88
CA LYS A 247 -1.57 12.28 28.67
C LYS A 247 -1.21 11.09 27.76
N SER A 248 -1.89 10.98 26.61
CA SER A 248 -1.66 9.91 25.64
C SER A 248 -0.26 9.99 25.03
N ARG A 249 0.21 11.20 24.67
CA ARG A 249 1.58 11.42 24.20
C ARG A 249 2.62 10.91 25.18
N ILE A 250 2.51 11.27 26.46
CA ILE A 250 3.44 10.82 27.52
C ILE A 250 3.42 9.30 27.66
N ALA A 251 2.23 8.66 27.58
CA ALA A 251 2.12 7.21 27.63
C ALA A 251 2.84 6.53 26.44
N ILE A 252 2.71 7.09 25.23
CA ILE A 252 3.40 6.62 24.04
C ILE A 252 4.91 6.80 24.17
N GLU A 253 5.37 7.97 24.61
CA GLU A 253 6.81 8.26 24.81
C GLU A 253 7.45 7.25 25.76
N ASN A 254 6.85 7.02 26.93
CA ASN A 254 7.36 6.06 27.90
C ASN A 254 7.43 4.63 27.34
N PHE A 255 6.45 4.23 26.53
CA PHE A 255 6.44 2.93 25.87
C PHE A 255 7.59 2.80 24.86
N LEU A 256 7.77 3.81 24.00
CA LEU A 256 8.84 3.84 23.01
C LEU A 256 10.23 3.85 23.64
N GLU A 257 10.42 4.57 24.76
CA GLU A 257 11.66 4.54 25.54
C GLU A 257 11.93 3.16 26.16
N GLY A 258 10.87 2.47 26.62
CA GLY A 258 10.97 1.10 27.12
C GLY A 258 11.44 0.11 26.05
N GLU A 259 10.88 0.19 24.84
CA GLU A 259 11.25 -0.67 23.71
C GLU A 259 12.67 -0.41 23.21
N LYS A 260 13.17 0.83 23.25
CA LYS A 260 14.54 1.18 22.84
C LYS A 260 15.62 0.63 23.79
N ASN A 261 15.25 0.26 25.01
CA ASN A 261 16.16 -0.24 26.04
C ASN A 261 16.14 -1.78 26.17
N ASN A 262 15.32 -2.48 25.39
CA ASN A 262 15.25 -3.96 25.31
C ASN A 262 15.95 -4.48 24.05
#